data_AF-A0A2N2E988-F1
#
_entry.id   AF-A0A2N2E988-F1
#
_cell.length_a   1.000
_cell.length_b   1.000
_cell.length_c   1.000
_cell.angle_alpha   90.00
_cell.angle_beta   90.00
_cell.angle_gamma   90.00
#
_symmetry.space_group_name_H-M   'P 1'
#
loop_
_entity.id
_entity.type
_entity.pdbx_description
1 polymer ?
#
loop_
_entity_poly.entity_id
_entity_poly.type
_entity_poly.pdbx_seq_one_letter_code
_entity_poly.pdbx_strand_id
1 'polypeptide(L)'
;MNRKYFFEFIWPKIMGSIIILLILSSFFFGIFFISRYSYEQETVKKEQELGFVISSLKDGEVFSVSSATHMYLVERLREQATRSQGDVVELGLLTYYVREISSGYILFCSCEPVNDGYYLEVIQKSIKINPVGQYIDMLLIKKVYGPYYKE
;
A
#
# COMPACT_ATOMS: atom_id res chain seq x y z
N MET A 1 36.34 -47.10 -18.28
CA MET A 1 35.66 -47.05 -16.97
C MET A 1 34.55 -48.10 -16.97
N ASN A 2 34.52 -49.00 -15.98
CA ASN A 2 33.62 -50.16 -16.00
C ASN A 2 32.16 -49.69 -15.89
N ARG A 3 31.32 -49.93 -16.90
CA ARG A 3 29.92 -49.47 -16.95
C ARG A 3 29.12 -49.86 -15.70
N LYS A 4 29.44 -51.02 -15.12
CA LYS A 4 28.81 -51.54 -13.91
C LYS A 4 29.02 -50.64 -12.67
N TYR A 5 30.22 -50.11 -12.48
CA TYR A 5 30.53 -49.19 -11.36
C TYR A 5 29.80 -47.84 -11.49
N PHE A 6 29.61 -47.36 -12.72
CA PHE A 6 28.89 -46.12 -12.96
C PHE A 6 27.41 -46.23 -12.56
N PHE A 7 26.74 -47.30 -12.96
CA PHE A 7 25.34 -47.53 -12.62
C PHE A 7 25.10 -47.94 -11.17
N GLU A 8 26.01 -48.70 -10.54
CA GLU A 8 25.81 -49.16 -9.15
C GLU A 8 26.16 -48.10 -8.10
N PHE A 9 27.14 -47.22 -8.36
CA PHE A 9 27.67 -46.31 -7.32
C PHE A 9 27.52 -44.83 -7.62
N ILE A 10 27.61 -44.41 -8.89
CA ILE A 10 27.59 -43.00 -9.27
C ILE A 10 26.15 -42.56 -9.57
N TRP A 11 25.38 -43.39 -10.27
CA TRP A 11 24.00 -43.10 -10.68
C TRP A 11 23.03 -42.83 -9.51
N PRO A 12 23.01 -43.62 -8.41
CA PRO A 12 22.11 -43.33 -7.29
C PRO A 12 22.44 -42.03 -6.57
N LYS A 13 23.73 -41.66 -6.50
CA LYS A 13 24.18 -40.39 -5.90
C LYS A 13 23.76 -39.19 -6.73
N ILE A 14 23.88 -39.28 -8.06
CA ILE A 14 23.41 -38.22 -8.98
C ILE A 14 21.89 -38.06 -8.87
N MET A 15 21.14 -39.16 -8.90
CA MET A 15 19.68 -39.11 -8.77
C MET A 15 19.22 -38.55 -7.42
N GLY A 16 19.89 -38.93 -6.32
CA GLY A 16 19.63 -38.36 -5.00
C GLY A 16 19.85 -36.85 -4.95
N SER A 17 20.95 -36.36 -5.53
CA SER A 17 21.23 -34.92 -5.63
C SER A 17 20.20 -34.16 -6.46
N ILE A 18 19.74 -34.74 -7.57
CA ILE A 18 18.68 -34.15 -8.42
C ILE A 18 17.37 -34.03 -7.63
N ILE A 19 16.98 -35.06 -6.89
CA ILE A 19 15.77 -35.04 -6.06
C ILE A 19 15.85 -33.94 -4.99
N ILE A 20 17.00 -33.80 -4.30
CA ILE A 20 17.21 -32.75 -3.31
C ILE A 20 17.12 -31.36 -3.96
N LEU A 21 17.71 -31.18 -5.14
CA LEU A 21 17.61 -29.93 -5.91
C LEU A 21 16.16 -29.58 -6.28
N LEU A 22 15.36 -30.58 -6.69
CA LEU A 22 13.95 -30.38 -7.02
C LEU A 22 13.11 -30.00 -5.79
N ILE A 23 13.37 -30.62 -4.64
CA ILE A 23 12.70 -30.30 -3.37
C ILE A 23 13.05 -28.88 -2.93
N LEU A 24 14.34 -28.52 -2.95
CA LEU A 24 14.79 -27.18 -2.59
C LEU A 24 14.19 -26.12 -3.51
N SER A 25 14.20 -26.35 -4.82
CA SER A 25 13.59 -25.44 -5.79
C SER A 25 12.10 -25.24 -5.52
N SER A 26 11.37 -26.34 -5.30
CA SER A 26 9.93 -26.29 -4.98
C SER A 26 9.66 -25.54 -3.67
N PHE A 27 10.53 -25.69 -2.67
CA PHE A 27 10.43 -24.98 -1.41
C PHE A 27 10.66 -23.47 -1.57
N PHE A 28 11.71 -23.06 -2.31
CA PHE A 28 11.95 -21.65 -2.62
C PHE A 28 10.82 -21.01 -3.40
N PHE A 29 10.26 -21.72 -4.39
CA PHE A 29 9.08 -21.27 -5.12
C PHE A 29 7.87 -21.12 -4.18
N GLY A 30 7.61 -22.11 -3.32
CA GLY A 30 6.52 -22.04 -2.35
C GLY A 30 6.61 -20.83 -1.42
N ILE A 31 7.80 -20.56 -0.86
CA ILE A 31 8.03 -19.38 -0.02
C ILE A 31 7.79 -18.10 -0.81
N PHE A 32 8.33 -17.99 -2.02
CA PHE A 32 8.16 -16.80 -2.86
C PHE A 32 6.68 -16.48 -3.13
N PHE A 33 5.88 -17.50 -3.46
CA PHE A 33 4.43 -17.34 -3.66
C PHE A 33 3.70 -16.94 -2.38
N ILE A 34 4.01 -17.57 -1.23
CA ILE A 34 3.38 -17.23 0.05
C ILE A 34 3.71 -15.79 0.46
N SER A 35 4.97 -15.37 0.32
CA SER A 35 5.40 -14.01 0.63
C SER A 35 4.69 -12.98 -0.24
N ARG A 36 4.59 -13.24 -1.56
CA ARG A 36 3.86 -12.34 -2.48
C ARG A 36 2.38 -12.26 -2.15
N TYR A 37 1.75 -13.40 -1.86
CA TYR A 37 0.33 -13.47 -1.51
C TYR A 37 0.04 -12.75 -0.19
N SER A 38 0.90 -12.92 0.82
CA SER A 38 0.77 -12.22 2.10
C SER A 38 0.91 -10.71 1.94
N TYR A 39 1.84 -10.25 1.10
CA TYR A 39 2.03 -8.83 0.81
C TYR A 39 0.83 -8.22 0.06
N GLU A 40 0.31 -8.94 -0.93
CA GLU A 40 -0.86 -8.54 -1.70
C GLU A 40 -2.10 -8.45 -0.79
N GLN A 41 -2.29 -9.42 0.11
CA GLN A 41 -3.38 -9.40 1.08
C GLN A 41 -3.30 -8.23 2.07
N GLU A 42 -2.09 -7.83 2.49
CA GLU A 42 -1.92 -6.66 3.37
C GLU A 42 -2.25 -5.36 2.66
N THR A 43 -1.89 -5.24 1.38
CA THR A 43 -2.22 -4.08 0.53
C THR A 43 -3.73 -3.97 0.35
N VAL A 44 -4.42 -5.10 0.07
CA VAL A 44 -5.87 -5.13 -0.05
C VAL A 44 -6.57 -4.66 1.22
N LYS A 45 -6.08 -5.06 2.41
CA LYS A 45 -6.67 -4.60 3.69
C LYS A 45 -6.54 -3.08 3.88
N LYS A 46 -5.40 -2.50 3.50
CA LYS A 46 -5.16 -1.04 3.55
C LYS A 46 -6.10 -0.30 2.61
N GLU A 47 -6.24 -0.79 1.38
CA GLU A 47 -7.17 -0.23 0.38
C GLU A 47 -8.64 -0.35 0.81
N GLN A 48 -9.02 -1.47 1.44
CA GLN A 48 -10.36 -1.64 2.01
C GLN A 48 -10.63 -0.67 3.16
N GLU A 49 -9.66 -0.46 4.06
CA GLU A 49 -9.77 0.56 5.12
C GLU A 49 -9.99 1.94 4.50
N LEU A 50 -9.19 2.33 3.50
CA LEU A 50 -9.33 3.61 2.82
C LEU A 50 -10.69 3.75 2.13
N GLY A 51 -11.13 2.74 1.38
CA GLY A 51 -12.45 2.74 0.75
C GLY A 51 -13.59 2.85 1.77
N PHE A 52 -13.50 2.13 2.88
CA PHE A 52 -14.47 2.24 3.98
C PHE A 52 -14.47 3.64 4.59
N VAL A 53 -13.31 4.21 4.88
CA VAL A 53 -13.18 5.55 5.48
C VAL A 53 -13.79 6.61 4.57
N ILE A 54 -13.41 6.61 3.29
CA ILE A 54 -13.88 7.59 2.32
C ILE A 54 -15.40 7.50 2.11
N SER A 55 -15.94 6.29 2.02
CA SER A 55 -17.38 6.07 1.80
C SER A 55 -18.23 6.34 3.04
N SER A 56 -17.70 6.11 4.24
CA SER A 56 -18.43 6.33 5.50
C SER A 56 -18.32 7.74 6.06
N LEU A 57 -17.28 8.50 5.68
CA LEU A 57 -17.06 9.89 6.10
C LEU A 57 -18.19 10.81 5.62
N LYS A 58 -18.84 11.51 6.57
CA LYS A 58 -19.75 12.62 6.27
C LYS A 58 -19.00 13.94 6.12
N ASP A 59 -19.71 14.97 5.67
CA ASP A 59 -19.15 16.31 5.54
C ASP A 59 -18.61 16.84 6.89
N GLY A 60 -17.37 17.32 6.87
CA GLY A 60 -16.68 17.87 8.04
C GLY A 60 -16.19 16.85 9.06
N GLU A 61 -16.55 15.56 8.92
CA GLU A 61 -16.03 14.50 9.78
C GLU A 61 -14.56 14.24 9.49
N VAL A 62 -13.81 13.88 10.53
CA VAL A 62 -12.39 13.56 10.47
C VAL A 62 -12.19 12.15 10.97
N PHE A 63 -11.51 11.33 10.18
CA PHE A 63 -11.17 9.96 10.53
C PHE A 63 -9.65 9.79 10.62
N SER A 64 -9.18 9.09 11.65
CA SER A 64 -7.76 8.70 11.75
C SER A 64 -7.59 7.28 11.22
N VAL A 65 -6.77 7.11 10.18
CA VAL A 65 -6.42 5.77 9.69
C VAL A 65 -5.44 5.07 10.63
N SER A 66 -5.36 3.74 10.51
CA SER A 66 -4.39 2.93 11.23
C SER A 66 -2.94 3.31 10.86
N SER A 67 -1.97 3.01 11.73
CA SER A 67 -0.55 3.31 11.48
C SER A 67 0.00 2.60 10.23
N ALA A 68 -0.50 1.39 9.93
CA ALA A 68 -0.09 0.66 8.73
C ALA A 68 -0.61 1.32 7.44
N THR A 69 -1.85 1.78 7.46
CA THR A 69 -2.48 2.51 6.34
C THR A 69 -1.92 3.92 6.21
N HIS A 70 -1.52 4.56 7.31
CA HIS A 70 -0.77 5.82 7.31
C HIS A 70 0.52 5.69 6.50
N MET A 71 1.43 4.78 6.88
CA MET A 71 2.72 4.63 6.20
C MET A 71 2.52 4.32 4.71
N TYR A 72 1.59 3.42 4.39
CA TYR A 72 1.23 3.07 3.03
C TYR A 72 0.76 4.28 2.20
N LEU A 73 -0.22 5.03 2.72
CA LEU A 73 -0.80 6.16 2.01
C LEU A 73 0.21 7.29 1.81
N VAL A 74 1.07 7.58 2.80
CA VAL A 74 2.09 8.63 2.68
C VAL A 74 3.14 8.27 1.64
N GLU A 75 3.61 7.02 1.62
CA GLU A 75 4.54 6.54 0.61
C GLU A 75 3.96 6.71 -0.80
N ARG A 76 2.71 6.25 -1.01
CA ARG A 76 2.03 6.39 -2.30
C ARG A 76 1.84 7.85 -2.72
N LEU A 77 1.40 8.72 -1.82
CA LEU A 77 1.19 10.14 -2.13
C LEU A 77 2.50 10.84 -2.49
N ARG A 78 3.60 10.49 -1.80
CA ARG A 78 4.93 11.05 -2.07
C ARG A 78 5.50 10.61 -3.41
N GLU A 79 5.32 9.33 -3.78
CA GLU A 79 5.74 8.79 -5.08
C GLU A 79 5.00 9.44 -6.25
N GLN A 80 3.72 9.78 -6.04
CA GLN A 80 2.91 10.43 -7.06
C GLN A 80 3.26 11.91 -7.16
N ALA A 81 3.24 12.69 -6.07
CA ALA A 81 3.45 14.15 -6.07
C ALA A 81 4.80 14.65 -6.64
N THR A 82 5.75 13.75 -6.94
CA THR A 82 7.05 14.10 -7.54
C THR A 82 7.04 14.15 -9.08
N ARG A 83 5.93 13.84 -9.76
CA ARG A 83 5.84 13.81 -11.23
C ARG A 83 5.10 15.05 -11.77
N SER A 84 5.70 15.76 -12.72
CA SER A 84 5.21 17.10 -13.13
C SER A 84 3.96 17.13 -14.03
N GLN A 85 3.13 16.08 -14.07
CA GLN A 85 1.96 16.00 -14.94
C GLN A 85 0.74 15.40 -14.23
N GLY A 86 0.18 16.16 -13.29
CA GLY A 86 -1.19 15.95 -12.79
C GLY A 86 -1.41 14.57 -12.18
N ASP A 87 -0.76 14.31 -11.06
CA ASP A 87 -0.66 12.95 -10.54
C ASP A 87 -1.97 12.50 -9.92
N VAL A 88 -2.54 11.49 -10.58
CA VAL A 88 -3.66 10.75 -10.06
C VAL A 88 -3.17 9.62 -9.17
N VAL A 89 -3.82 9.44 -8.02
CA VAL A 89 -3.65 8.30 -7.13
C VAL A 89 -4.95 7.52 -7.08
N GLU A 90 -4.87 6.22 -7.24
CA GLU A 90 -6.01 5.33 -7.01
C GLU A 90 -6.03 4.91 -5.54
N LEU A 91 -7.13 5.20 -4.85
CA LEU A 91 -7.35 4.90 -3.44
C LEU A 91 -8.78 4.39 -3.23
N GLY A 92 -8.93 3.23 -2.62
CA GLY A 92 -10.25 2.70 -2.25
C GLY A 92 -11.22 2.60 -3.44
N LEU A 93 -10.71 2.19 -4.62
CA LEU A 93 -11.41 2.07 -5.90
C LEU A 93 -11.74 3.40 -6.62
N LEU A 94 -11.23 4.53 -6.15
CA LEU A 94 -11.45 5.84 -6.74
C LEU A 94 -10.13 6.51 -7.12
N THR A 95 -10.15 7.23 -8.25
CA THR A 95 -8.98 7.94 -8.76
C THR A 95 -9.04 9.41 -8.36
N TYR A 96 -8.01 9.88 -7.66
CA TYR A 96 -7.92 11.23 -7.13
C TYR A 96 -6.74 11.99 -7.72
N TYR A 97 -6.93 13.25 -8.10
CA TYR A 97 -5.81 14.16 -8.30
C TYR A 97 -5.22 14.59 -6.96
N VAL A 98 -3.90 14.52 -6.84
CA VAL A 98 -3.17 14.87 -5.63
C VAL A 98 -2.61 16.28 -5.74
N ARG A 99 -2.80 17.09 -4.70
CA ARG A 99 -2.10 18.36 -4.50
C ARG A 99 -1.47 18.39 -3.11
N GLU A 100 -0.17 18.64 -3.04
CA GLU A 100 0.51 18.84 -1.76
C GLU A 100 0.18 20.23 -1.18
N ILE A 101 0.01 20.29 0.13
CA ILE A 101 -0.19 21.50 0.92
C ILE A 101 0.74 21.47 2.14
N SER A 102 0.88 22.61 2.83
CA SER A 102 1.79 22.72 3.98
C SER A 102 1.49 21.75 5.14
N SER A 103 0.26 21.27 5.25
CA SER A 103 -0.19 20.36 6.31
C SER A 103 -0.43 18.90 5.85
N GLY A 104 -0.12 18.58 4.59
CA GLY A 104 -0.34 17.25 4.02
C GLY A 104 -0.74 17.30 2.54
N TYR A 105 -1.84 16.64 2.19
CA TYR A 105 -2.29 16.51 0.80
C TYR A 105 -3.78 16.77 0.66
N ILE A 106 -4.18 17.18 -0.54
CA ILE A 106 -5.58 17.29 -0.94
C ILE A 106 -5.82 16.36 -2.12
N LEU A 107 -6.92 15.61 -2.03
CA LEU A 107 -7.35 14.64 -3.02
C LEU A 107 -8.66 15.08 -3.67
N PHE A 108 -8.64 15.31 -4.99
CA PHE A 108 -9.84 15.64 -5.78
C PHE A 108 -10.30 14.42 -6.55
N CYS A 109 -11.54 13.97 -6.37
CA CYS A 109 -12.08 12.89 -7.21
C CYS A 109 -12.04 13.35 -8.66
N SER A 110 -11.44 12.55 -9.55
CA SER A 110 -11.50 12.74 -11.01
C SER A 110 -12.83 12.30 -11.62
N CYS A 111 -13.77 11.91 -10.77
CA CYS A 111 -14.95 11.13 -11.07
C CYS A 111 -16.02 12.02 -11.72
N GLU A 112 -16.29 11.85 -13.02
CA GLU A 112 -17.51 12.38 -13.65
C GLU A 112 -18.71 11.49 -13.30
N PRO A 113 -19.89 12.04 -12.95
CA PRO A 113 -20.19 13.46 -12.89
C PRO A 113 -19.69 14.09 -11.59
N VAL A 114 -19.28 15.36 -11.69
CA VAL A 114 -18.81 16.30 -10.65
C VAL A 114 -19.91 16.61 -9.60
N ASN A 115 -20.80 15.68 -9.29
CA ASN A 115 -22.02 15.93 -8.51
C ASN A 115 -21.80 15.92 -7.00
N ASP A 116 -20.78 15.22 -6.49
CA ASP A 116 -20.59 15.21 -5.04
C ASP A 116 -19.74 16.39 -4.54
N GLY A 117 -19.09 17.12 -5.45
CA GLY A 117 -18.48 18.43 -5.17
C GLY A 117 -17.60 18.48 -3.91
N TYR A 118 -16.94 17.38 -3.54
CA TYR A 118 -16.13 17.28 -2.33
C TYR A 118 -14.67 17.00 -2.67
N TYR A 119 -13.81 17.35 -1.73
CA TYR A 119 -12.40 16.98 -1.74
C TYR A 119 -12.04 16.35 -0.39
N LEU A 120 -10.97 15.55 -0.37
CA LEU A 120 -10.45 14.97 0.86
C LEU A 120 -9.21 15.74 1.30
N GLU A 121 -9.21 16.23 2.52
CA GLU A 121 -8.02 16.77 3.19
C GLU A 121 -7.34 15.61 3.93
N VAL A 122 -6.12 15.27 3.50
CA VAL A 122 -5.26 14.29 4.16
C VAL A 122 -4.23 15.05 4.97
N ILE A 123 -4.43 15.12 6.28
CA ILE A 123 -3.68 15.96 7.19
C ILE A 123 -2.72 15.10 8.03
N GLN A 124 -1.44 15.44 8.00
CA GLN A 124 -0.44 14.83 8.88
C GLN A 124 -0.29 15.66 10.14
N LYS A 125 -0.44 15.04 11.31
CA LYS A 125 -0.23 15.69 12.61
C LYS A 125 0.60 14.82 13.54
N SER A 126 1.58 15.43 14.18
CA SER A 126 2.33 14.84 15.29
C SER A 126 1.77 15.38 16.60
N ILE A 127 1.26 14.50 17.46
CA ILE A 127 0.73 14.87 18.78
C ILE A 127 1.74 14.47 19.86
N LYS A 128 2.18 15.44 20.66
CA LYS A 128 3.02 15.18 21.83
C LYS A 128 2.17 14.51 22.92
N ILE A 129 2.45 13.26 23.23
CA ILE A 129 1.68 12.49 24.22
C ILE A 129 2.23 12.59 25.64
N ASN A 130 3.49 13.02 25.79
CA ASN A 130 4.09 13.15 27.11
C ASN A 130 5.15 14.27 27.19
N PRO A 131 5.47 14.77 28.39
CA PRO A 131 6.50 15.79 28.57
C PRO A 131 7.91 15.31 28.20
N VAL A 132 8.16 14.00 28.17
CA VAL A 132 9.43 13.35 27.81
C VAL A 132 9.76 13.48 26.30
N GLY A 133 8.81 13.98 25.50
CA GLY A 133 9.02 14.24 24.07
C GLY A 133 8.64 13.06 23.18
N GLN A 134 7.77 12.16 23.64
CA GLN A 134 7.15 11.16 22.77
C GLN A 134 6.04 11.80 21.94
N TYR A 135 6.03 11.47 20.65
CA TYR A 135 5.05 11.92 19.67
C TYR A 135 4.34 10.72 19.06
N ILE A 136 3.08 10.91 18.68
CA ILE A 136 2.33 9.99 17.82
C ILE A 136 2.05 10.73 16.51
N ASP A 137 2.49 10.14 15.41
CA ASP A 137 2.19 10.62 14.07
C ASP A 137 0.87 10.01 13.59
N MET A 138 -0.08 10.88 13.28
CA MET A 138 -1.42 10.51 12.85
C MET A 138 -1.66 11.05 11.45
N LEU A 139 -2.34 10.25 10.63
CA LEU A 139 -2.86 10.66 9.35
C LEU A 139 -4.38 10.74 9.45
N LEU A 140 -4.89 11.95 9.23
CA LEU A 140 -6.29 12.27 9.35
C LEU A 140 -6.85 12.48 7.95
N ILE A 141 -7.96 11.82 7.63
CA ILE A 141 -8.71 12.02 6.40
C ILE A 141 -9.99 12.76 6.76
N LYS A 142 -10.22 13.91 6.13
CA LYS A 142 -11.42 14.72 6.31
C LYS A 142 -12.10 14.92 4.96
N LYS A 143 -13.41 14.70 4.91
CA LYS A 143 -14.22 14.98 3.72
C LYS A 143 -14.81 16.39 3.82
N VAL A 144 -14.60 17.20 2.79
CA VAL A 144 -15.08 18.58 2.75
C VAL A 144 -15.90 18.79 1.48
N TYR A 145 -17.19 19.10 1.65
CA TYR A 145 -18.06 19.46 0.54
C TYR A 145 -17.90 20.94 0.17
N GLY A 146 -17.71 21.20 -1.11
CA GLY A 146 -17.54 22.52 -1.69
C GLY A 146 -16.54 22.50 -2.85
N PRO A 147 -16.67 23.43 -3.81
CA PRO A 147 -15.68 23.53 -4.87
C PRO A 147 -14.33 23.86 -4.26
N TYR A 148 -13.34 22.99 -4.45
CA TYR A 148 -11.93 23.34 -4.26
C TYR A 148 -11.43 24.21 -5.44
N TYR A 149 -12.24 25.16 -5.86
CA TYR A 149 -11.87 26.19 -6.81
C TYR A 149 -11.99 27.53 -6.08
N LYS A 150 -11.17 27.71 -5.04
CA LYS A 150 -10.83 29.04 -4.55
C LYS A 150 -9.33 29.11 -4.34
N GLU A 151 -8.75 29.98 -5.18
CA GLU A 151 -7.35 30.45 -5.30
C GLU A 151 -6.45 29.63 -6.23
#